data_AF-A0A6V7LFY3-F1
#
_entry.id   AF-A0A6V7LFY3-F1
#
_cell.length_a   1.000
_cell.length_b   1.000
_cell.length_c   1.000
_cell.angle_alpha   90.00
_cell.angle_beta   90.00
_cell.angle_gamma   90.00
#
_symmetry.space_group_name_H-M   'P 1'
#
loop_
_entity.id
_entity.type
_entity.pdbx_description
1 polymer ?
#
loop_
_entity_poly.entity_id
_entity_poly.type
_entity_poly.pdbx_seq_one_letter_code
_entity_poly.pdbx_strand_id
1 'polypeptide(L)' 'MAITDELRHLELYLLDQYQKGKKVTDLYELVQYAGNIVPR' A
#
# COMPACT_ATOMS: atom_id res chain seq x y z
N MET A 1 17.84 -2.09 0.41
CA MET A 1 17.26 -3.38 -0.03
C MET A 1 16.19 -3.85 0.95
N ALA A 2 16.48 -4.00 2.26
CA ALA A 2 15.50 -4.43 3.28
C ALA A 2 14.12 -3.72 3.26
N ILE A 3 14.07 -2.37 3.22
CA ILE A 3 12.79 -1.63 3.22
C ILE A 3 11.95 -1.95 1.97
N THR A 4 12.60 -2.06 0.81
CA THR A 4 11.94 -2.40 -0.45
C THR A 4 11.37 -3.82 -0.43
N ASP A 5 12.03 -4.75 0.28
CA ASP A 5 11.54 -6.12 0.43
C ASP A 5 10.28 -6.16 1.31
N GLU A 6 10.25 -5.40 2.41
CA GLU A 6 9.06 -5.25 3.24
C GLU A 6 7.89 -4.58 2.49
N LEU A 7 8.17 -3.56 1.68
CA LEU A 7 7.15 -2.92 0.84
C LEU A 7 6.58 -3.87 -0.22
N ARG A 8 7.39 -4.82 -0.74
CA ARG A 8 6.94 -5.83 -1.68
C ARG A 8 5.91 -6.77 -1.05
N HIS A 9 6.08 -7.12 0.23
CA HIS A 9 5.08 -7.92 0.95
C HIS A 9 3.74 -7.19 1.06
N LEU A 10 3.78 -5.87 1.34
CA LEU A 10 2.58 -5.03 1.38
C LEU A 10 1.90 -4.92 0.01
N GLU A 11 2.67 -4.72 -1.06
CA GLU A 11 2.18 -4.67 -2.44
C GLU A 11 1.42 -5.95 -2.82
N LEU A 12 2.05 -7.11 -2.61
CA LEU A 12 1.46 -8.42 -2.93
C LEU A 12 0.17 -8.66 -2.15
N TYR A 13 0.13 -8.27 -0.87
CA TYR A 13 -1.07 -8.37 -0.06
C TYR A 13 -2.21 -7.52 -0.62
N LEU A 14 -1.94 -6.25 -0.94
CA LEU A 14 -2.95 -5.32 -1.45
C LEU A 14 -3.48 -5.78 -2.82
N LEU A 15 -2.61 -6.29 -3.70
CA LEU A 15 -3.00 -6.86 -4.99
C LEU A 15 -3.90 -8.09 -4.82
N ASP A 16 -3.56 -9.00 -3.92
CA ASP A 16 -4.37 -10.20 -3.63
C ASP A 16 -5.75 -9.82 -3.07
N GLN A 17 -5.82 -8.86 -2.13
CA GLN A 17 -7.10 -8.36 -1.62
C GLN A 17 -7.93 -7.70 -2.73
N TYR A 18 -7.29 -6.93 -3.61
CA TYR A 18 -7.95 -6.30 -4.75
C TYR A 18 -8.54 -7.33 -5.72
N GLN A 19 -7.78 -8.39 -6.06
CA GLN A 19 -8.24 -9.48 -6.91
C GLN A 19 -9.39 -10.28 -6.30
N LYS A 20 -9.40 -10.43 -4.96
CA LYS A 20 -10.48 -11.07 -4.20
C LYS A 20 -11.73 -10.19 -4.04
N GLY A 21 -11.75 -8.99 -4.63
CA GLY A 21 -12.88 -8.06 -4.55
C GLY A 21 -12.97 -7.29 -3.23
N LYS A 22 -12.00 -7.45 -2.32
CA LYS A 22 -11.90 -6.72 -1.06
C LYS A 22 -11.11 -5.43 -1.26
N LYS A 23 -11.74 -4.48 -1.97
CA LYS A 23 -11.11 -3.18 -2.24
C LYS A 23 -11.06 -2.37 -0.95
N VAL A 24 -9.87 -1.84 -0.64
CA VAL A 24 -9.73 -0.79 0.38
C VAL A 24 -10.20 0.51 -0.27
N THR A 25 -11.34 1.01 0.19
CA THR A 25 -11.91 2.27 -0.31
C THR A 25 -10.93 3.41 -0.08
N ASP A 26 -10.77 4.28 -1.08
CA ASP A 26 -9.96 5.49 -1.02
C ASP A 26 -8.49 5.27 -0.61
N LEU A 27 -7.94 4.06 -0.82
CA LEU A 27 -6.54 3.74 -0.47
C LEU A 27 -5.52 4.74 -1.04
N TYR A 28 -5.77 5.24 -2.25
CA TYR A 28 -4.91 6.25 -2.89
C TYR A 28 -4.90 7.59 -2.14
N GLU A 29 -6.02 7.97 -1.52
CA GLU A 29 -6.09 9.17 -0.68
C GLU A 29 -5.53 8.90 0.72
N LEU A 30 -5.81 7.71 1.30
CA LEU A 30 -5.38 7.36 2.65
C LEU A 30 -3.86 7.42 2.83
N VAL A 31 -3.08 6.95 1.85
CA VAL A 31 -1.61 7.02 1.91
C VAL A 31 -1.09 8.47 1.88
N GLN A 32 -1.87 9.40 1.33
CA GLN A 32 -1.49 10.81 1.24
C GLN A 32 -1.57 11.57 2.56
N TYR A 33 -2.24 11.01 3.58
CA TYR A 33 -2.24 11.58 4.93
C TYR A 33 -0.87 11.48 5.63
N ALA A 34 0.10 10.76 5.05
CA ALA A 34 1.48 10.83 5.49
C ALA A 34 2.05 12.25 5.31
N GLY A 35 2.43 12.88 6.43
CA GLY A 35 2.96 14.25 6.43
C GLY A 35 4.34 14.40 5.78
N ASN A 36 5.14 13.32 5.79
CA ASN A 36 6.47 13.27 5.18
C ASN A 36 6.39 12.91 3.69
N ILE A 37 7.21 13.54 2.84
CA ILE A 37 7.19 13.34 1.38
C ILE A 37 7.62 11.93 0.96
N VAL A 38 8.59 11.30 1.66
CA VAL A 38 9.13 9.99 1.25
C VAL A 38 8.20 8.81 1.61
N PRO A 39 7.54 8.80 2.77
CA PRO A 39 6.52 7.79 3.08
C PRO A 39 5.16 7.99 2.40
N ARG A 40 4.91 9.18 1.85
CA ARG A 40 3.70 9.53 1.10
C ARG A 40 3.80 9.08 -0.35
#